data_AF-A0A3A6HNL3-F1
#
_entry.id   AF-A0A3A6HNL3-F1
#
_cell.length_a   1.000
_cell.length_b   1.000
_cell.length_c   1.000
_cell.angle_alpha   90.00
_cell.angle_beta   90.00
_cell.angle_gamma   90.00
#
_symmetry.space_group_name_H-M   'P 1'
#
loop_
_entity.id
_entity.type
_entity.pdbx_description
1 polymer ?
#
loop_
_entity_poly.entity_id
_entity_poly.type
_entity_poly.pdbx_seq_one_letter_code
_entity_poly.pdbx_strand_id
1 'polypeptide(L)'
;MEQDIYILLSCDAWAGHDSMRIQGVTTDETMLHAMLAAKIKAGDMEYGGFSGEAAYQIFSQDFKKEEVDYKKLTYGFVQTYEDMQITEPVSMAQFPEASNAYEELTGVKAAQAMKHWGLTAAA
;
A
#
# COMPACT_ATOMS: atom_id res chain seq x y z
N MET A 1 -8.06 16.88 -3.33
CA MET A 1 -8.76 15.63 -2.99
C MET A 1 -7.78 14.85 -2.16
N GLU A 2 -8.14 14.55 -0.92
CA GLU A 2 -7.37 13.65 -0.07
C GLU A 2 -7.30 12.31 -0.82
N GLN A 3 -6.09 11.82 -1.08
CA GLN A 3 -5.87 10.55 -1.75
C GLN A 3 -5.67 9.51 -0.65
N ASP A 4 -6.39 8.40 -0.69
CA ASP A 4 -6.19 7.32 0.29
C ASP A 4 -5.01 6.44 -0.14
N ILE A 5 -4.19 6.05 0.84
CA ILE A 5 -3.20 4.99 0.73
C ILE A 5 -3.79 3.73 1.37
N TYR A 6 -3.94 2.69 0.57
CA TYR A 6 -4.33 1.37 1.00
C TYR A 6 -3.10 0.50 1.24
N ILE A 7 -2.99 -0.06 2.44
CA ILE A 7 -1.94 -1.01 2.81
C ILE A 7 -2.60 -2.37 3.01
N LEU A 8 -2.27 -3.32 2.13
CA LEU A 8 -2.69 -4.71 2.27
C LEU A 8 -1.68 -5.46 3.15
N LEU A 9 -2.19 -6.06 4.21
CA LEU A 9 -1.43 -6.84 5.17
C LEU A 9 -1.94 -8.29 5.18
N SER A 10 -1.05 -9.24 5.40
CA SER A 10 -1.40 -10.61 5.77
C SER A 10 -0.79 -10.97 7.12
N CYS A 11 -1.37 -11.94 7.80
CA CYS A 11 -0.82 -12.51 9.03
C CYS A 11 -0.61 -14.01 8.88
N ASP A 12 0.05 -14.62 9.87
CA ASP A 12 0.12 -16.07 9.97
C ASP A 12 -1.19 -16.68 10.46
N ALA A 13 -1.22 -18.02 10.58
CA ALA A 13 -2.42 -18.79 10.91
C ALA A 13 -3.05 -18.45 12.29
N TRP A 14 -2.38 -17.63 13.11
CA TRP A 14 -2.84 -17.20 14.43
C TRP A 14 -3.47 -15.79 14.43
N ALA A 15 -3.46 -15.12 13.27
CA ALA A 15 -3.98 -13.77 13.11
C ALA A 15 -3.43 -12.74 14.11
N GLY A 16 -2.19 -12.96 14.58
CA GLY A 16 -1.50 -12.06 15.49
C GLY A 16 -1.16 -10.73 14.82
N HIS A 17 -1.31 -9.63 15.54
CA HIS A 17 -0.84 -8.32 15.08
C HIS A 17 0.70 -8.27 14.92
N ASP A 18 1.42 -9.12 15.65
CA ASP A 18 2.87 -9.28 15.58
C ASP A 18 3.35 -10.05 14.33
N SER A 19 2.45 -10.79 13.65
CA SER A 19 2.77 -11.51 12.42
C SER A 19 2.38 -10.76 11.14
N MET A 20 1.83 -9.55 11.27
CA MET A 20 1.39 -8.74 10.12
C MET A 20 2.55 -8.37 9.18
N ARG A 21 2.39 -8.69 7.90
CA ARG A 21 3.36 -8.44 6.83
C ARG A 21 2.71 -7.68 5.70
N ILE A 22 3.34 -6.59 5.26
CA ILE A 22 2.89 -5.82 4.09
C ILE A 22 2.99 -6.70 2.84
N GLN A 23 1.87 -6.82 2.13
CA GLN A 23 1.75 -7.53 0.85
C GLN A 23 1.72 -6.58 -0.34
N GLY A 24 1.25 -5.35 -0.12
CA GLY A 24 1.19 -4.32 -1.14
C GLY A 24 0.72 -2.99 -0.57
N VAL A 25 1.08 -1.91 -1.26
CA VAL A 25 0.65 -0.54 -0.96
C VAL A 25 0.22 0.11 -2.26
N THR A 26 -0.92 0.78 -2.28
CA THR A 26 -1.45 1.45 -3.47
C THR A 26 -2.38 2.59 -3.12
N THR A 27 -2.49 3.58 -4.01
CA THR A 27 -3.50 4.64 -3.94
C THR A 27 -4.68 4.41 -4.89
N ASP A 28 -4.71 3.25 -5.57
CA ASP A 28 -5.77 2.83 -6.48
C ASP A 28 -6.54 1.65 -5.86
N GLU A 29 -7.81 1.87 -5.53
CA GLU A 29 -8.68 0.85 -4.95
C GLU A 29 -8.89 -0.37 -5.88
N THR A 30 -8.87 -0.17 -7.20
CA THR A 30 -8.96 -1.29 -8.15
C THR A 30 -7.70 -2.15 -8.08
N MET A 31 -6.54 -1.52 -7.94
CA MET A 31 -5.27 -2.22 -7.72
C MET A 31 -5.28 -2.98 -6.40
N LEU A 32 -5.83 -2.39 -5.32
CA LEU A 32 -6.00 -3.07 -4.04
C LEU A 32 -6.85 -4.34 -4.19
N HIS A 33 -7.99 -4.25 -4.90
CA HIS A 33 -8.84 -5.40 -5.17
C HIS A 33 -8.15 -6.49 -6.01
N ALA A 34 -7.31 -6.09 -6.97
CA ALA A 34 -6.49 -7.04 -7.73
C ALA A 34 -5.45 -7.76 -6.84
N MET A 35 -4.81 -7.03 -5.92
CA MET A 35 -3.89 -7.62 -4.94
C MET A 35 -4.61 -8.61 -4.02
N LEU A 36 -5.79 -8.25 -3.50
CA LEU A 36 -6.64 -9.11 -2.68
C LEU A 36 -7.03 -10.40 -3.41
N ALA A 37 -7.54 -10.27 -4.65
CA ALA A 37 -7.89 -11.40 -5.50
C ALA A 37 -6.71 -12.38 -5.69
N ALA A 38 -5.50 -11.84 -5.94
CA ALA A 38 -4.30 -12.65 -6.11
C ALA A 38 -3.93 -13.40 -4.82
N LYS A 39 -4.02 -12.74 -3.66
CA LYS A 39 -3.70 -13.32 -2.35
C LYS A 39 -4.69 -14.39 -1.93
N ILE A 40 -5.99 -14.16 -2.14
CA ILE A 40 -7.04 -15.16 -1.89
C ILE A 40 -6.82 -16.38 -2.79
N LYS A 41 -6.54 -16.16 -4.08
CA LYS A 41 -6.31 -17.26 -5.03
C LYS A 41 -5.07 -18.08 -4.71
N ALA A 42 -4.03 -17.46 -4.17
CA ALA A 42 -2.82 -18.14 -3.71
C ALA A 42 -3.04 -18.96 -2.41
N GLY A 43 -4.15 -18.72 -1.70
CA GLY A 43 -4.42 -19.32 -0.39
C GLY A 43 -3.73 -18.59 0.77
N ASP A 44 -3.15 -17.41 0.52
CA ASP A 44 -2.54 -16.56 1.55
C ASP A 44 -3.61 -15.88 2.42
N MET A 45 -4.84 -15.75 1.90
CA MET A 45 -5.97 -15.10 2.54
C MET A 45 -7.27 -15.86 2.29
N GLU A 46 -8.20 -15.71 3.23
CA GLU A 46 -9.55 -16.23 3.18
C GLU A 46 -10.57 -15.10 3.09
N TYR A 47 -11.78 -15.39 2.61
CA TYR A 47 -12.83 -14.38 2.45
C TYR A 47 -14.22 -14.98 2.67
N GLY A 48 -15.03 -14.31 3.49
CA GLY A 48 -16.42 -14.68 3.76
C GLY A 48 -16.59 -16.00 4.51
N GLY A 49 -15.55 -16.46 5.23
CA GLY A 49 -15.54 -17.75 5.94
C GLY A 49 -15.19 -18.95 5.05
N PHE A 50 -14.64 -18.71 3.86
CA PHE A 50 -14.20 -19.74 2.92
C PHE A 50 -12.72 -19.55 2.55
N SER A 51 -12.11 -20.61 2.01
CA SER A 51 -10.74 -20.63 1.50
C SER A 51 -10.66 -21.04 0.02
N GLY A 52 -9.50 -20.78 -0.59
CA GLY A 52 -9.18 -21.19 -1.97
C GLY A 52 -10.20 -20.68 -3.00
N GLU A 53 -10.61 -21.57 -3.91
CA GLU A 53 -11.50 -21.21 -5.02
C GLU A 53 -12.86 -20.67 -4.56
N ALA A 54 -13.43 -21.21 -3.48
CA ALA A 54 -14.70 -20.74 -2.95
C ALA A 54 -14.61 -19.29 -2.46
N ALA A 55 -13.55 -18.97 -1.71
CA ALA A 55 -13.25 -17.61 -1.28
C ALA A 55 -13.08 -16.65 -2.47
N TYR A 56 -12.32 -17.09 -3.48
CA TYR A 56 -12.06 -16.31 -4.69
C TYR A 56 -13.35 -16.00 -5.47
N GLN A 57 -14.27 -16.97 -5.58
CA GLN A 57 -15.56 -16.78 -6.25
C GLN A 57 -16.45 -15.79 -5.49
N ILE A 58 -16.51 -15.89 -4.15
CA ILE A 58 -17.29 -14.96 -3.33
C ILE A 58 -16.72 -13.54 -3.45
N PHE A 59 -15.40 -13.38 -3.30
CA PHE A 59 -14.74 -12.10 -3.49
C PHE A 59 -15.00 -11.51 -4.89
N SER A 60 -14.88 -12.34 -5.94
CA SER A 60 -15.13 -11.91 -7.31
C SER A 60 -16.58 -11.47 -7.56
N GLN A 61 -17.55 -12.06 -6.85
CA GLN A 61 -18.95 -11.65 -6.93
C GLN A 61 -19.19 -10.33 -6.22
N ASP A 62 -18.65 -10.17 -5.00
CA ASP A 62 -18.73 -8.92 -4.25
C ASP A 62 -18.06 -7.77 -5.02
N PHE A 63 -16.89 -8.02 -5.62
CA PHE A 63 -16.19 -7.05 -6.46
C PHE A 63 -17.03 -6.61 -7.66
N LYS A 64 -17.68 -7.54 -8.38
CA LYS A 64 -18.55 -7.21 -9.52
C LYS A 64 -19.80 -6.41 -9.13
N LYS A 65 -20.22 -6.49 -7.88
CA LYS A 65 -21.36 -5.76 -7.33
C LYS A 65 -20.97 -4.44 -6.68
N GLU A 66 -19.67 -4.14 -6.59
CA GLU A 66 -19.14 -3.01 -5.81
C GLU A 66 -19.50 -3.11 -4.31
N GLU A 67 -19.58 -4.35 -3.80
CA GLU A 67 -19.98 -4.69 -2.42
C GLU A 67 -18.86 -5.37 -1.63
N VAL A 68 -17.59 -5.09 -1.96
CA VAL A 68 -16.44 -5.65 -1.24
C VAL A 68 -16.47 -5.18 0.21
N ASP A 69 -16.38 -6.12 1.15
CA ASP A 69 -16.32 -5.83 2.58
C ASP A 69 -15.04 -6.43 3.17
N TYR A 70 -14.08 -5.56 3.49
CA TYR A 70 -12.80 -5.97 4.06
C TYR A 70 -12.95 -6.68 5.42
N LYS A 71 -14.09 -6.55 6.12
CA LYS A 71 -14.36 -7.31 7.36
C LYS A 71 -14.58 -8.80 7.12
N LYS A 72 -14.85 -9.20 5.87
CA LYS A 72 -14.96 -10.61 5.48
C LYS A 72 -13.58 -11.28 5.29
N LEU A 73 -12.49 -10.51 5.29
CA LEU A 73 -11.15 -11.08 5.18
C LEU A 73 -10.79 -11.89 6.42
N THR A 74 -10.13 -13.01 6.19
CA THR A 74 -9.47 -13.80 7.24
C THR A 74 -8.02 -14.02 6.79
N TYR A 75 -7.11 -13.90 7.76
CA TYR A 75 -5.65 -13.84 7.53
C TYR A 75 -5.14 -12.64 6.70
N GLY A 76 -6.03 -11.68 6.39
CA GLY A 76 -5.71 -10.47 5.65
C GLY A 76 -6.40 -9.24 6.25
N PHE A 77 -5.78 -8.07 6.08
CA PHE A 77 -6.29 -6.79 6.58
C PHE A 77 -5.97 -5.67 5.60
N VAL A 78 -6.89 -4.73 5.47
CA VAL A 78 -6.66 -3.47 4.75
C VAL A 78 -6.61 -2.35 5.78
N GLN A 79 -5.51 -1.60 5.78
CA GLN A 79 -5.43 -0.33 6.48
C GLN A 79 -5.52 0.80 5.46
N THR A 80 -6.34 1.79 5.77
CA THR A 80 -6.51 2.99 4.95
C THR A 80 -5.97 4.18 5.71
N TYR A 81 -5.09 4.94 5.07
CA TYR A 81 -4.53 6.17 5.59
C TYR A 81 -4.72 7.28 4.58
N GLU A 82 -4.93 8.50 5.06
CA GLU A 82 -4.85 9.68 4.21
C GLU A 82 -3.40 9.85 3.71
N ASP A 83 -3.23 10.14 2.42
CA ASP A 83 -1.95 10.52 1.84
C ASP A 83 -1.52 11.88 2.36
N MET A 84 -0.83 11.87 3.49
CA MET A 84 -0.26 13.04 4.14
C MET A 84 1.05 13.49 3.48
N GLN A 85 1.32 13.12 2.22
CA GLN A 85 2.48 13.64 1.51
C GLN A 85 2.46 15.17 1.50
N ILE A 86 3.53 15.73 2.02
CA ILE A 86 3.82 17.16 1.96
C ILE A 86 4.10 17.50 0.49
N THR A 87 3.07 17.99 -0.21
CA THR A 87 3.15 18.39 -1.62
C THR A 87 3.60 19.84 -1.79
N GLU A 88 3.44 20.67 -0.76
CA GLU A 88 3.96 22.03 -0.75
C GLU A 88 5.34 22.10 -0.09
N PRO A 89 6.29 22.91 -0.62
CA PRO A 89 7.61 23.06 -0.01
C PRO A 89 7.51 23.59 1.42
N VAL A 90 7.71 22.73 2.42
CA VAL A 90 7.87 23.16 3.81
C VAL A 90 9.30 23.64 3.99
N SER A 91 9.48 24.92 4.36
CA SER A 91 10.79 25.44 4.69
C SER A 91 11.30 24.76 5.97
N MET A 92 12.21 23.80 5.81
CA MET A 92 12.91 23.14 6.91
C MET A 92 14.17 23.88 7.35
N ALA A 93 14.31 25.15 6.97
CA ALA A 93 15.50 25.97 7.27
C ALA A 93 15.78 26.11 8.78
N GLN A 94 14.76 25.97 9.63
CA GLN A 94 14.90 25.99 11.09
C GLN A 94 15.31 24.63 11.68
N PHE A 95 15.31 23.55 10.89
CA PHE A 95 15.63 22.18 11.30
C PHE A 95 16.62 21.53 10.32
N PRO A 96 17.91 21.91 10.38
CA PRO A 96 18.91 21.50 9.39
C PRO A 96 19.03 19.98 9.24
N GLU A 97 19.00 19.24 10.34
CA GLU A 97 19.09 17.78 10.35
C GLU A 97 17.86 17.13 9.70
N ALA A 98 16.67 17.67 9.95
CA ALA A 98 15.43 17.17 9.34
C ALA A 98 15.38 17.49 7.84
N SER A 99 15.84 18.68 7.43
CA SER A 99 15.97 19.07 6.02
C SER A 99 16.90 18.11 5.27
N ASN A 100 18.04 17.79 5.88
CA ASN A 100 19.04 16.89 5.30
C ASN A 100 18.46 15.48 5.06
N ALA A 101 17.73 14.95 6.04
CA ALA A 101 17.06 13.67 5.95
C ALA A 101 15.93 13.67 4.90
N TYR A 102 15.12 14.74 4.86
CA TYR A 102 14.04 14.88 3.88
C TYR A 102 14.57 14.89 2.44
N GLU A 103 15.62 15.66 2.16
CA GLU A 103 16.24 15.72 0.83
C GLU A 103 16.86 14.39 0.38
N GLU A 104 17.34 13.58 1.33
CA GLU A 104 17.85 12.23 1.06
C GLU A 104 16.71 11.25 0.75
N LEU A 105 15.65 11.26 1.56
CA LEU A 105 14.48 10.39 1.39
C LEU A 105 13.71 10.68 0.09
N THR A 106 13.62 11.96 -0.29
CA THR A 106 12.93 12.41 -1.52
C THR A 106 13.81 12.35 -2.76
N GLY A 107 15.10 12.03 -2.63
CA GLY A 107 16.04 11.95 -3.74
C GLY A 107 16.39 13.31 -4.37
N VAL A 108 16.02 14.44 -3.75
CA VAL A 108 16.30 15.80 -4.24
C VAL A 108 17.80 16.02 -4.42
N LYS A 109 18.62 15.58 -3.46
CA LYS A 109 20.09 15.64 -3.58
C LYS A 109 20.62 14.82 -4.74
N ALA A 110 20.08 13.61 -4.95
CA ALA A 110 20.48 12.75 -6.05
C ALA A 110 20.14 13.41 -7.39
N ALA A 111 18.94 13.97 -7.52
CA ALA A 111 18.52 14.70 -8.73
C ALA A 111 19.40 15.92 -9.01
N GLN A 112 19.71 16.73 -7.99
CA GLN A 112 20.59 17.90 -8.12
C GLN A 112 22.02 17.51 -8.50
N ALA A 113 22.57 16.47 -7.86
CA ALA A 113 23.89 15.94 -8.20
C ALA A 113 23.90 15.46 -9.65
N MET A 114 22.98 14.59 -10.06
CA MET A 114 22.91 14.11 -11.45
C MET A 114 22.86 15.27 -12.45
N LYS A 115 22.07 16.32 -12.17
CA LYS A 115 22.00 17.53 -13.01
C LYS A 115 23.34 18.27 -13.06
N HIS A 116 24.06 18.39 -11.95
CA HIS A 116 25.40 18.98 -11.91
C HIS A 116 26.40 18.18 -12.77
N TRP A 117 26.28 16.85 -12.78
CA TRP A 117 27.14 15.94 -13.56
C TRP A 117 26.65 15.69 -14.99
N GLY A 118 25.58 16.35 -15.45
CA GLY A 118 25.01 16.17 -16.79
C GLY A 118 24.38 14.80 -17.05
N LEU A 119 23.99 14.08 -15.98
CA LEU A 119 23.36 12.76 -16.03
C LEU A 119 21.84 12.90 -15.96
N THR A 120 21.10 12.09 -16.73
CA THR A 120 19.63 12.00 -16.67
C THR A 120 19.22 10.71 -15.98
N ALA A 121 18.20 10.78 -15.10
CA ALA A 121 17.58 9.58 -14.54
C ALA A 121 17.02 8.72 -15.68
N ALA A 122 17.31 7.43 -15.69
CA ALA A 122 16.61 6.50 -16.58
C ALA A 122 15.13 6.45 -16.16
N ALA A 123 14.24 6.66 -17.13
CA ALA A 123 12.79 6.59 -16.95
C ALA A 123 12.32 5.15 -16.69
#